data_AF-A0A3B6C0W0-F1
#
_entry.id   AF-A0A3B6C0W0-F1
#
_cell.length_a   1.000
_cell.length_b   1.000
_cell.length_c   1.000
_cell.angle_alpha   90.00
_cell.angle_beta   90.00
_cell.angle_gamma   90.00
#
_symmetry.space_group_name_H-M   'P 1'
#
loop_
_entity.id
_entity.type
_entity.pdbx_description
1 polymer ?
#
loop_
_entity_poly.entity_id
_entity_poly.type
_entity_poly.pdbx_seq_one_letter_code
_entity_poly.pdbx_strand_id
1 'polypeptide(L)'
;MAPLQALSSVLVLLLLTQHARTARASTLEDTCRLVGTGGAQDYDFCVKTLGADPASAMADELGLVVIAVKIAMATAKATGDRIARLQASETSPRRRLVLDECANDYALTVRWLGRASMDLAAGGDEDRLTEAATLLEHVRGTPARCDKAFVLWAGERTPLTDADHELNGVTVLALKILRHCLNDGVK
;
A
#
# COMPACT_ATOMS: atom_id res chain seq x y z
N MET A 1 -56.39 -3.80 -11.90
CA MET A 1 -55.38 -2.96 -12.59
C MET A 1 -54.37 -2.31 -11.63
N ALA A 2 -54.72 -2.03 -10.36
CA ALA A 2 -53.77 -1.50 -9.36
C ALA A 2 -52.55 -2.37 -8.97
N PRO A 3 -52.58 -3.72 -8.95
CA PRO A 3 -51.43 -4.49 -8.42
C PRO A 3 -50.24 -4.54 -9.38
N LEU A 4 -50.46 -4.48 -10.70
CA LEU A 4 -49.38 -4.46 -11.69
C LEU A 4 -48.62 -3.12 -11.68
N GLN A 5 -49.30 -2.01 -11.39
CA GLN A 5 -48.67 -0.69 -11.30
C GLN A 5 -47.76 -0.60 -10.07
N ALA A 6 -48.19 -1.14 -8.93
CA ALA A 6 -47.38 -1.19 -7.71
C ALA A 6 -46.11 -2.04 -7.88
N LEU A 7 -46.21 -3.20 -8.54
CA LEU A 7 -45.05 -4.06 -8.85
C LEU A 7 -44.07 -3.38 -9.81
N SER A 8 -44.59 -2.64 -10.82
CA SER A 8 -43.77 -1.86 -11.74
C SER A 8 -43.02 -0.73 -11.04
N SER A 9 -43.66 -0.02 -10.11
CA SER A 9 -43.01 1.06 -9.35
C SER A 9 -41.92 0.54 -8.40
N VAL A 10 -42.13 -0.61 -7.77
CA VAL A 10 -41.12 -1.25 -6.90
C VAL A 10 -39.93 -1.74 -7.71
N LEU A 11 -40.15 -2.35 -8.89
CA LEU A 11 -39.08 -2.78 -9.78
C LEU A 11 -38.23 -1.60 -10.28
N VAL A 12 -38.88 -0.50 -10.66
CA VAL A 12 -38.18 0.73 -11.08
C VAL A 12 -37.39 1.34 -9.92
N LEU A 13 -37.92 1.37 -8.69
CA LEU A 13 -37.16 1.81 -7.52
C LEU A 13 -35.95 0.93 -7.24
N LEU A 14 -36.10 -0.39 -7.30
CA LEU A 14 -35.01 -1.35 -7.09
C LEU A 14 -33.92 -1.17 -8.16
N LEU A 15 -34.31 -1.04 -9.43
CA LEU A 15 -33.38 -0.75 -10.52
C LEU A 15 -32.69 0.60 -10.33
N LEU A 16 -33.40 1.66 -9.91
CA LEU A 16 -32.80 2.97 -9.64
C LEU A 16 -31.82 2.93 -8.46
N THR A 17 -32.10 2.17 -7.39
CA THR A 17 -31.15 1.99 -6.27
C THR A 17 -29.92 1.17 -6.68
N GLN A 18 -30.06 0.22 -7.60
CA GLN A 18 -28.93 -0.50 -8.20
C GLN A 18 -28.13 0.38 -9.15
N HIS A 19 -28.79 1.20 -9.98
CA HIS A 19 -28.12 2.13 -10.91
C HIS A 19 -27.41 3.27 -10.17
N ALA A 20 -27.97 3.78 -9.07
CA ALA A 20 -27.32 4.77 -8.21
C ALA A 20 -26.09 4.19 -7.48
N ARG A 21 -26.07 2.88 -7.20
CA ARG A 21 -24.89 2.17 -6.69
C ARG A 21 -23.83 1.95 -7.75
N THR A 22 -24.19 1.79 -9.03
CA THR A 22 -23.25 1.56 -10.13
C THR A 22 -22.74 2.83 -10.81
N ALA A 23 -23.38 4.00 -10.57
CA ALA A 23 -23.04 5.25 -11.26
C ALA A 23 -22.03 6.15 -10.53
N ARG A 24 -21.67 5.84 -9.27
CA ARG A 24 -20.55 6.49 -8.60
C ARG A 24 -19.42 5.47 -8.52
N ALA A 25 -18.35 5.71 -9.29
CA ALA A 25 -17.10 5.02 -9.07
C ALA A 25 -16.76 5.14 -7.57
N SER A 26 -16.36 4.03 -6.94
CA SER A 26 -15.95 4.10 -5.53
C SER A 26 -14.76 5.06 -5.39
N THR A 27 -14.59 5.69 -4.23
CA THR A 27 -13.39 6.52 -3.96
C THR A 27 -12.11 5.75 -4.29
N LEU A 28 -12.08 4.44 -4.02
CA LEU A 28 -11.02 3.53 -4.48
C LEU A 28 -10.78 3.60 -6.00
N GLU A 29 -11.80 3.43 -6.83
CA GLU A 29 -11.65 3.47 -8.28
C GLU A 29 -11.20 4.85 -8.77
N ASP A 30 -11.76 5.93 -8.23
CA ASP A 30 -11.40 7.30 -8.62
C ASP A 30 -9.96 7.63 -8.23
N THR A 31 -9.56 7.33 -6.99
CA THR A 31 -8.17 7.47 -6.53
C THR A 31 -7.23 6.63 -7.40
N CYS A 32 -7.59 5.37 -7.70
CA CYS A 32 -6.76 4.51 -8.55
C CYS A 32 -6.63 5.02 -9.99
N ARG A 33 -7.68 5.61 -10.58
CA ARG A 33 -7.57 6.24 -11.90
C ARG A 33 -6.63 7.45 -11.87
N LEU A 34 -6.70 8.22 -10.80
CA LEU A 34 -5.89 9.41 -10.63
C LEU A 34 -4.40 9.10 -10.44
N VAL A 35 -4.05 8.10 -9.60
CA VAL A 35 -2.65 7.72 -9.36
C VAL A 35 -2.08 6.73 -10.40
N GLY A 36 -2.97 6.10 -11.18
CA GLY A 36 -2.66 5.15 -12.25
C GLY A 36 -2.12 5.76 -13.54
N THR A 37 -1.35 6.85 -13.46
CA THR A 37 -0.84 7.60 -14.63
C THR A 37 0.18 6.83 -15.47
N GLY A 38 0.63 5.64 -15.05
CA GLY A 38 1.50 4.74 -15.81
C GLY A 38 0.77 3.79 -16.78
N GLY A 39 -0.57 3.78 -16.79
CA GLY A 39 -1.40 2.95 -17.66
C GLY A 39 -2.25 1.91 -16.92
N ALA A 40 -2.98 1.07 -17.67
CA ALA A 40 -3.97 0.14 -17.10
C ALA A 40 -3.40 -0.81 -16.03
N GLN A 41 -2.12 -1.20 -16.15
CA GLN A 41 -1.46 -2.08 -15.17
C GLN A 41 -1.33 -1.42 -13.78
N ASP A 42 -1.10 -0.11 -13.72
CA ASP A 42 -1.01 0.63 -12.45
C ASP A 42 -2.40 0.75 -11.79
N TYR A 43 -3.44 0.96 -12.61
CA TYR A 43 -4.82 1.00 -12.15
C TYR A 43 -5.26 -0.36 -11.58
N ASP A 44 -5.06 -1.43 -12.35
CA ASP A 44 -5.44 -2.79 -11.94
C ASP A 44 -4.68 -3.22 -10.67
N PHE A 45 -3.38 -2.89 -10.59
CA PHE A 45 -2.59 -3.12 -9.39
C PHE A 45 -3.17 -2.36 -8.19
N CYS A 46 -3.51 -1.09 -8.35
CA CYS A 46 -4.10 -0.27 -7.29
C CYS A 46 -5.42 -0.84 -6.77
N VAL A 47 -6.38 -1.10 -7.67
CA VAL A 47 -7.70 -1.61 -7.31
C VAL A 47 -7.58 -2.98 -6.67
N LYS A 48 -6.76 -3.87 -7.23
CA LYS A 48 -6.55 -5.21 -6.68
C LYS A 48 -5.90 -5.16 -5.29
N THR A 49 -4.88 -4.33 -5.11
CA THR A 49 -4.12 -4.26 -3.86
C THR A 49 -4.96 -3.69 -2.73
N LEU A 50 -5.60 -2.54 -2.94
CA LEU A 50 -6.40 -1.89 -1.90
C LEU A 50 -7.75 -2.58 -1.72
N GLY A 51 -8.39 -3.03 -2.80
CA GLY A 51 -9.69 -3.71 -2.75
C GLY A 51 -9.66 -5.08 -2.05
N ALA A 52 -8.47 -5.64 -1.77
CA ALA A 52 -8.32 -6.83 -0.94
C ALA A 52 -8.70 -6.57 0.53
N ASP A 53 -8.62 -5.30 0.99
CA ASP A 53 -9.13 -4.89 2.30
C ASP A 53 -10.59 -4.42 2.17
N PRO A 54 -11.56 -5.06 2.86
CA PRO A 54 -12.96 -4.66 2.79
C PRO A 54 -13.22 -3.23 3.29
N ALA A 55 -12.34 -2.67 4.12
CA ALA A 55 -12.45 -1.28 4.57
C ALA A 55 -12.30 -0.26 3.42
N SER A 56 -11.65 -0.65 2.31
CA SER A 56 -11.48 0.20 1.12
C SER A 56 -12.80 0.63 0.49
N ALA A 57 -13.90 -0.11 0.72
CA ALA A 57 -15.22 0.25 0.20
C ALA A 57 -15.81 1.53 0.83
N MET A 58 -15.33 1.91 2.02
CA MET A 58 -15.82 3.07 2.78
C MET A 58 -14.71 4.10 3.07
N ALA A 59 -13.48 3.83 2.64
CA ALA A 59 -12.33 4.69 2.89
C ALA A 59 -12.39 5.95 2.01
N ASP A 60 -12.09 7.10 2.60
CA ASP A 60 -11.65 8.27 1.86
C ASP A 60 -10.20 8.09 1.38
N GLU A 61 -9.64 9.08 0.67
CA GLU A 61 -8.29 8.96 0.11
C GLU A 61 -7.24 8.71 1.20
N LEU A 62 -7.34 9.41 2.33
CA LEU A 62 -6.41 9.23 3.45
C LEU A 62 -6.57 7.84 4.08
N GLY A 63 -7.81 7.35 4.19
CA GLY A 63 -8.12 5.98 4.58
C GLY A 63 -7.49 4.95 3.63
N LEU A 64 -7.49 5.21 2.32
CA LEU A 64 -6.81 4.36 1.33
C LEU A 64 -5.28 4.39 1.50
N VAL A 65 -4.69 5.54 1.85
CA VAL A 65 -3.26 5.62 2.23
C VAL A 65 -3.01 4.75 3.46
N VAL A 66 -3.82 4.85 4.50
CA VAL A 66 -3.68 4.05 5.73
C VAL A 66 -3.76 2.55 5.43
N ILE A 67 -4.66 2.13 4.54
CA ILE A 67 -4.76 0.73 4.09
C ILE A 67 -3.47 0.31 3.37
N ALA A 68 -2.96 1.11 2.44
CA ALA A 68 -1.69 0.83 1.76
C ALA A 68 -0.52 0.70 2.75
N VAL A 69 -0.44 1.58 3.76
CA VAL A 69 0.58 1.51 4.82
C VAL A 69 0.47 0.24 5.66
N LYS A 70 -0.76 -0.21 5.96
CA LYS A 70 -0.98 -1.48 6.67
C LYS A 70 -0.54 -2.69 5.86
N ILE A 71 -0.83 -2.71 4.56
CA ILE A 71 -0.36 -3.75 3.64
C ILE A 71 1.17 -3.74 3.60
N ALA A 72 1.80 -2.58 3.39
CA ALA A 72 3.25 -2.43 3.41
C ALA A 72 3.87 -2.93 4.72
N MET A 73 3.24 -2.67 5.86
CA MET A 73 3.71 -3.14 7.16
C MET A 73 3.61 -4.65 7.30
N ALA A 74 2.54 -5.26 6.79
CA ALA A 74 2.38 -6.71 6.76
C ALA A 74 3.44 -7.36 5.85
N THR A 75 3.67 -6.81 4.66
CA THR A 75 4.72 -7.25 3.73
C THR A 75 6.10 -7.13 4.39
N ALA A 76 6.43 -6.00 5.02
CA ALA A 76 7.71 -5.82 5.71
C ALA A 76 7.93 -6.80 6.86
N LYS A 77 6.90 -7.11 7.66
CA LYS A 77 6.97 -8.14 8.71
C LYS A 77 7.20 -9.53 8.12
N ALA A 78 6.46 -9.89 7.08
CA ALA A 78 6.61 -11.18 6.40
C ALA A 78 8.01 -11.34 5.77
N THR A 79 8.60 -10.26 5.25
CA THR A 79 9.98 -10.25 4.77
C THR A 79 10.97 -10.43 5.90
N GLY A 80 10.76 -9.77 7.04
CA GLY A 80 11.55 -10.02 8.26
C GLY A 80 11.53 -11.49 8.69
N ASP A 81 10.35 -12.12 8.69
CA ASP A 81 10.22 -13.54 8.99
C ASP A 81 10.94 -14.43 7.96
N ARG A 82 10.92 -14.04 6.67
CA ARG A 82 11.67 -14.73 5.61
C ARG A 82 13.17 -14.61 5.84
N ILE A 83 13.67 -13.44 6.20
CA ILE A 83 15.08 -13.22 6.54
C ILE A 83 15.48 -14.11 7.73
N ALA A 84 14.66 -14.17 8.78
CA ALA A 84 14.90 -15.04 9.93
C ALA A 84 15.03 -16.52 9.55
N ARG A 85 14.16 -17.00 8.65
CA ARG A 85 14.26 -18.37 8.12
C ARG A 85 15.53 -18.60 7.32
N LEU A 86 15.95 -17.63 6.50
CA LEU A 86 17.20 -17.71 5.73
C LEU A 86 18.41 -17.78 6.67
N GLN A 87 18.46 -16.93 7.70
CA GLN A 87 19.53 -16.88 8.70
C GLN A 87 19.70 -18.21 9.44
N ALA A 88 18.60 -18.88 9.76
CA ALA A 88 18.59 -20.15 10.50
C ALA A 88 19.31 -21.29 9.75
N SER A 89 19.25 -21.28 8.42
CA SER A 89 19.93 -22.27 7.56
C SER A 89 21.24 -21.79 6.93
N GLU A 90 21.61 -20.52 7.14
CA GLU A 90 22.75 -19.92 6.45
C GLU A 90 24.09 -20.48 6.95
N THR A 91 25.01 -20.77 6.04
CA THR A 91 26.36 -21.26 6.39
C THR A 91 27.46 -20.30 5.96
N SER A 92 27.20 -19.43 4.99
CA SER A 92 28.13 -18.40 4.55
C SER A 92 28.17 -17.23 5.54
N PRO A 93 29.33 -16.91 6.14
CA PRO A 93 29.46 -15.78 7.05
C PRO A 93 29.13 -14.44 6.37
N ARG A 94 29.47 -14.30 5.08
CA ARG A 94 29.16 -13.09 4.29
C ARG A 94 27.66 -12.91 4.10
N ARG A 95 26.95 -13.99 3.74
CA ARG A 95 25.49 -13.95 3.58
C ARG A 95 24.79 -13.71 4.91
N ARG A 96 25.28 -14.31 6.01
CA ARG A 96 24.75 -14.06 7.35
C ARG A 96 24.88 -12.58 7.75
N LEU A 97 26.04 -11.97 7.53
CA LEU A 97 26.23 -10.53 7.79
C LEU A 97 25.22 -9.67 7.02
N VAL A 98 25.05 -9.93 5.71
CA VAL A 98 24.09 -9.18 4.89
C VAL A 98 22.66 -9.40 5.36
N LEU A 99 22.28 -10.64 5.70
CA LEU A 99 20.95 -10.96 6.22
C LEU A 99 20.67 -10.25 7.55
N ASP A 100 21.66 -10.14 8.44
CA ASP A 100 21.54 -9.40 9.71
C ASP A 100 21.26 -7.91 9.47
N GLU A 101 21.95 -7.31 8.48
CA GLU A 101 21.70 -5.93 8.10
C GLU A 101 20.31 -5.74 7.49
N CYS A 102 19.92 -6.60 6.54
CA CYS A 102 18.57 -6.56 5.97
C CYS A 102 17.50 -6.76 7.05
N ALA A 103 17.72 -7.63 8.04
CA ALA A 103 16.80 -7.82 9.16
C ALA A 103 16.61 -6.53 9.98
N ASN A 104 17.70 -5.83 10.29
CA ASN A 104 17.68 -4.56 11.00
C ASN A 104 16.93 -3.47 10.21
N ASP A 105 17.21 -3.40 8.92
CA ASP A 105 16.58 -2.46 8.00
C ASP A 105 15.07 -2.71 7.91
N TYR A 106 14.63 -3.96 7.73
CA TYR A 106 13.21 -4.32 7.71
C TYR A 106 12.51 -4.10 9.07
N ALA A 107 13.20 -4.32 10.18
CA ALA A 107 12.66 -3.99 11.50
C ALA A 107 12.46 -2.47 11.67
N LEU A 108 13.36 -1.66 11.11
CA LEU A 108 13.22 -0.21 11.08
C LEU A 108 12.09 0.24 10.15
N THR A 109 11.93 -0.42 8.99
CA THR A 109 10.80 -0.23 8.08
C THR A 109 9.46 -0.42 8.78
N VAL A 110 9.30 -1.49 9.58
CA VAL A 110 8.08 -1.73 10.36
C VAL A 110 7.81 -0.59 11.34
N ARG A 111 8.85 -0.04 12.00
CA ARG A 111 8.70 1.11 12.90
C ARG A 111 8.30 2.39 12.15
N TRP A 112 8.91 2.67 11.00
CA TRP A 112 8.55 3.82 10.17
C TRP A 112 7.10 3.73 9.67
N LEU A 113 6.66 2.56 9.22
CA LEU A 113 5.28 2.33 8.79
C LEU A 113 4.28 2.47 9.95
N GLY A 114 4.64 1.99 11.14
CA GLY A 114 3.84 2.20 12.35
C GLY A 114 3.69 3.68 12.68
N ARG A 115 4.78 4.45 12.60
CA ARG A 115 4.74 5.91 12.81
C ARG A 115 3.91 6.63 11.74
N ALA A 116 4.16 6.34 10.46
CA ALA A 116 3.38 6.91 9.36
C ALA A 116 1.88 6.61 9.53
N SER A 117 1.51 5.39 9.94
CA SER A 117 0.11 5.06 10.21
C SER A 117 -0.49 5.87 11.36
N MET A 118 0.27 6.20 12.41
CA MET A 118 -0.21 7.06 13.50
C MET A 118 -0.36 8.51 13.04
N ASP A 119 0.59 9.02 12.27
CA ASP A 119 0.57 10.38 11.73
C ASP A 119 -0.63 10.58 10.79
N LEU A 120 -0.91 9.60 9.92
CA LEU A 120 -2.09 9.59 9.04
C LEU A 120 -3.41 9.48 9.81
N ALA A 121 -3.46 8.64 10.85
CA ALA A 121 -4.68 8.42 11.64
C ALA A 121 -5.06 9.61 12.52
N ALA A 122 -4.12 10.50 12.82
CA ALA A 122 -4.37 11.69 13.62
C ALA A 122 -5.11 12.81 12.87
N GLY A 123 -5.36 12.64 11.57
CA GLY A 123 -6.06 13.62 10.73
C GLY A 123 -5.10 14.56 9.99
N GLY A 124 -5.58 15.14 8.89
CA GLY A 124 -4.81 15.82 7.82
C GLY A 124 -4.07 17.12 8.17
N ASP A 125 -3.40 17.15 9.32
CA ASP A 125 -2.36 18.13 9.65
C ASP A 125 -1.21 18.00 8.63
N GLU A 126 -0.97 19.05 7.86
CA GLU A 126 -0.03 19.05 6.72
C GLU A 126 1.38 18.61 7.13
N ASP A 127 1.83 19.02 8.32
CA ASP A 127 3.13 18.64 8.87
C ASP A 127 3.22 17.13 9.09
N ARG A 128 2.15 16.51 9.59
CA ARG A 128 2.09 15.06 9.83
C ARG A 128 1.98 14.27 8.53
N LEU A 129 1.22 14.77 7.56
CA LEU A 129 1.14 14.16 6.23
C LEU A 129 2.50 14.22 5.52
N THR A 130 3.24 15.33 5.69
CA THR A 130 4.60 15.50 5.17
C THR A 130 5.60 14.57 5.86
N GLU A 131 5.50 14.42 7.19
CA GLU A 131 6.31 13.45 7.94
C GLU A 131 6.01 12.01 7.49
N ALA A 132 4.73 11.64 7.34
CA ALA A 132 4.33 10.34 6.83
C ALA A 132 4.89 10.08 5.42
N ALA A 133 4.87 11.07 4.53
CA ALA A 133 5.47 10.95 3.21
C ALA A 133 6.99 10.74 3.28
N THR A 134 7.68 11.45 4.18
CA THR A 134 9.12 11.30 4.41
C THR A 134 9.46 9.89 4.94
N LEU A 135 8.65 9.35 5.85
CA LEU A 135 8.81 7.99 6.36
C LEU A 135 8.61 6.95 5.25
N LEU A 136 7.60 7.13 4.39
CA LEU A 136 7.37 6.24 3.25
C LEU A 136 8.51 6.28 2.22
N GLU A 137 9.17 7.42 2.07
CA GLU A 137 10.38 7.52 1.23
C GLU A 137 11.55 6.69 1.79
N HIS A 138 11.73 6.69 3.12
CA HIS A 138 12.72 5.80 3.76
C HIS A 138 12.38 4.32 3.58
N VAL A 139 11.09 3.96 3.71
CA VAL A 139 10.57 2.61 3.45
C VAL A 139 10.91 2.18 2.04
N ARG A 140 10.60 3.02 1.03
CA ARG A 140 10.87 2.76 -0.40
C ARG A 140 12.35 2.47 -0.68
N GLY A 141 13.26 3.08 0.07
CA GLY A 141 14.70 2.83 -0.05
C GLY A 141 15.18 1.50 0.51
N THR A 142 14.37 0.79 1.32
CA THR A 142 14.82 -0.40 2.07
C THR A 142 15.21 -1.56 1.16
N PRO A 143 14.37 -1.99 0.19
CA PRO A 143 14.74 -3.04 -0.75
C PRO A 143 16.08 -2.80 -1.45
N ALA A 144 16.27 -1.58 -1.97
CA ALA A 144 17.48 -1.20 -2.68
C ALA A 144 18.75 -1.21 -1.80
N ARG A 145 18.62 -0.95 -0.50
CA ARG A 145 19.76 -1.06 0.43
C ARG A 145 20.14 -2.53 0.65
N CYS A 146 19.16 -3.40 0.86
CA CYS A 146 19.40 -4.84 1.00
C CYS A 146 20.01 -5.46 -0.29
N ASP A 147 19.46 -5.12 -1.46
CA ASP A 147 20.00 -5.53 -2.75
C ASP A 147 21.47 -5.16 -2.92
N LYS A 148 21.81 -3.90 -2.61
CA LYS A 148 23.19 -3.40 -2.70
C LYS A 148 24.10 -4.14 -1.74
N ALA A 149 23.68 -4.40 -0.51
CA ALA A 149 24.46 -5.15 0.47
C ALA A 149 24.76 -6.58 0.00
N PHE A 150 23.77 -7.27 -0.58
CA PHE A 150 23.95 -8.60 -1.17
C PHE A 150 24.97 -8.58 -2.32
N VAL A 151 24.86 -7.63 -3.24
CA VAL A 151 25.78 -7.51 -4.37
C VAL A 151 27.20 -7.18 -3.89
N LEU A 152 27.35 -6.21 -2.98
CA LEU A 152 28.65 -5.71 -2.55
C LEU A 152 29.40 -6.68 -1.63
N TRP A 153 28.69 -7.40 -0.74
CA TRP A 153 29.36 -8.19 0.31
C TRP A 153 29.11 -9.69 0.21
N ALA A 154 28.02 -10.14 -0.38
CA ALA A 154 27.78 -11.55 -0.67
C ALA A 154 28.13 -11.94 -2.12
N GLY A 155 28.24 -10.97 -3.02
CA GLY A 155 28.58 -11.20 -4.43
C GLY A 155 27.45 -11.87 -5.23
N GLU A 156 26.21 -11.78 -4.74
CA GLU A 156 25.04 -12.41 -5.33
C GLU A 156 23.82 -11.47 -5.30
N ARG A 157 22.76 -11.85 -6.00
CA ARG A 157 21.48 -11.14 -5.89
C ARG A 157 20.77 -11.51 -4.61
N THR A 158 19.96 -10.60 -4.08
CA THR A 158 19.12 -10.87 -2.91
C THR A 158 18.22 -12.09 -3.15
N PRO A 159 17.96 -12.92 -2.13
CA PRO A 159 16.89 -13.91 -2.15
C PRO A 159 15.51 -13.30 -1.82
N LEU A 160 15.38 -11.97 -1.74
CA LEU A 160 14.16 -11.26 -1.31
C LEU A 160 13.40 -10.55 -2.44
N THR A 161 13.82 -10.70 -3.70
CA THR A 161 13.35 -9.91 -4.86
C THR A 161 11.83 -9.74 -4.96
N ASP A 162 11.06 -10.82 -4.80
CA ASP A 162 9.60 -10.75 -4.92
C ASP A 162 8.97 -9.91 -3.80
N ALA A 163 9.45 -10.10 -2.57
CA ALA A 163 8.95 -9.39 -1.39
C ALA A 163 9.38 -7.90 -1.41
N ASP A 164 10.59 -7.66 -1.89
CA ASP A 164 11.15 -6.33 -2.15
C ASP A 164 10.31 -5.57 -3.20
N HIS A 165 9.93 -6.25 -4.29
CA HIS A 165 9.08 -5.68 -5.34
C HIS A 165 7.67 -5.37 -4.82
N GLU A 166 7.08 -6.28 -4.05
CA GLU A 166 5.77 -6.09 -3.43
C GLU A 166 5.78 -4.88 -2.49
N LEU A 167 6.75 -4.80 -1.56
CA LEU A 167 6.88 -3.68 -0.63
C LEU A 167 7.06 -2.35 -1.37
N ASN A 168 7.89 -2.34 -2.41
CA ASN A 168 8.11 -1.14 -3.23
C ASN A 168 6.81 -0.72 -3.94
N GLY A 169 6.09 -1.66 -4.55
CA GLY A 169 4.83 -1.40 -5.26
C GLY A 169 3.77 -0.77 -4.36
N VAL A 170 3.53 -1.35 -3.19
CA VAL A 170 2.55 -0.81 -2.24
C VAL A 170 2.98 0.53 -1.62
N THR A 171 4.28 0.71 -1.36
CA THR A 171 4.81 1.98 -0.81
C THR A 171 4.72 3.11 -1.84
N VAL A 172 5.03 2.84 -3.11
CA VAL A 172 4.88 3.80 -4.21
C VAL A 172 3.40 4.17 -4.38
N LEU A 173 2.50 3.20 -4.28
CA LEU A 173 1.07 3.47 -4.32
C LEU A 173 0.64 4.41 -3.18
N ALA A 174 1.04 4.11 -1.93
CA ALA A 174 0.76 4.96 -0.78
C ALA A 174 1.27 6.39 -0.96
N LEU A 175 2.51 6.56 -1.45
CA LEU A 175 3.12 7.84 -1.73
C LEU A 175 2.39 8.64 -2.82
N LYS A 176 1.94 7.99 -3.89
CA LYS A 176 1.20 8.65 -4.97
C LYS A 176 -0.12 9.23 -4.44
N ILE A 177 -0.87 8.44 -3.65
CA ILE A 177 -2.14 8.88 -3.07
C ILE A 177 -1.89 9.99 -2.06
N LEU A 178 -0.95 9.81 -1.12
CA LEU A 178 -0.67 10.80 -0.08
C LEU A 178 -0.23 12.16 -0.65
N ARG A 179 0.61 12.15 -1.70
CA ARG A 179 1.00 13.39 -2.40
C ARG A 179 -0.16 14.07 -3.09
N HIS A 180 -1.14 13.32 -3.59
CA HIS A 180 -2.36 13.92 -4.12
C HIS A 180 -3.12 14.65 -3.02
N CYS A 181 -3.34 14.00 -1.87
CA CYS A 181 -4.02 14.62 -0.73
C CYS A 181 -3.31 15.90 -0.26
N LEU A 182 -1.97 15.90 -0.20
CA LEU A 182 -1.17 17.08 0.14
C LEU A 182 -1.36 18.23 -0.87
N ASN A 183 -1.38 17.94 -2.17
CA ASN A 183 -1.53 18.97 -3.20
C ASN A 183 -2.96 19.52 -3.30
N ASP A 184 -3.96 18.72 -2.96
CA ASP A 184 -5.37 19.11 -3.00
C ASP A 184 -5.81 19.90 -1.75
N GLY A 185 -5.15 19.68 -0.60
CA GLY A 185 -5.38 20.42 0.64
C GLY A 185 -4.81 21.85 0.68
N VAL A 186 -3.97 22.23 -0.30
CA VAL A 186 -3.36 23.57 -0.44
C VAL A 186 -4.30 24.58 -1.13
N LYS A 187 -5.57 24.20 -1.39
CA LYS A 187 -6.60 25.08 -1.99
C LYS A 187 -7.58 25.63 -0.97
#